data_AF-A0A101G6Q1-F1
#
_entry.id   AF-A0A101G6Q1-F1
#
_cell.length_a   1.000
_cell.length_b   1.000
_cell.length_c   1.000
_cell.angle_alpha   90.00
_cell.angle_beta   90.00
_cell.angle_gamma   90.00
#
_symmetry.space_group_name_H-M   'P 1'
#
loop_
_entity.id
_entity.type
_entity.pdbx_description
1 polymer ?
#
loop_
_entity_poly.entity_id
_entity_poly.type
_entity_poly.pdbx_seq_one_letter_code
_entity_poly.pdbx_strand_id
1 'polypeptide(L)'
;MDKNQENPQAQKVTTTAYNNNNQEDMLLEIQQLQFTAIELNLYLDTHPDDQQALMSYNSIVPQLKQRIASYEQLYGPLFHFGLSTSQLSWQWINSPWP
;
A
#
# COMPACT_ATOMS: atom_id res chain seq x y z
N MET A 1 0.53 -49.77 -30.39
CA MET A 1 -0.58 -48.88 -30.76
C MET A 1 -1.14 -48.33 -29.47
N ASP A 2 -0.71 -47.14 -29.08
CA ASP A 2 -1.54 -46.12 -28.45
C ASP A 2 -0.83 -44.80 -28.75
N LYS A 3 -1.50 -43.96 -29.53
CA LYS A 3 -0.96 -42.71 -30.06
C LYS A 3 -1.43 -41.55 -29.19
N ASN A 4 -0.57 -40.53 -29.09
CA ASN A 4 -0.89 -39.10 -28.85
C ASN A 4 -1.25 -38.75 -27.39
N GLN A 5 -0.63 -37.79 -26.72
CA GLN A 5 -0.22 -36.45 -27.18
C GLN A 5 0.87 -35.87 -26.24
N GLU A 6 1.94 -35.28 -26.80
CA GLU A 6 2.74 -34.27 -26.10
C GLU A 6 1.89 -33.00 -25.89
N ASN A 7 1.97 -32.39 -24.70
CA ASN A 7 1.84 -30.94 -24.55
C ASN A 7 2.72 -30.44 -23.38
N PRO A 8 3.63 -29.47 -23.58
CA PRO A 8 4.73 -29.18 -22.67
C PRO A 8 4.51 -27.93 -21.81
N GLN A 9 3.46 -27.86 -20.97
CA GLN A 9 3.22 -26.70 -20.10
C GLN A 9 2.46 -27.06 -18.81
N ALA A 10 3.17 -27.28 -17.70
CA ALA A 10 2.63 -27.03 -16.36
C ALA A 10 3.75 -26.96 -15.29
N GLN A 11 4.89 -26.36 -15.62
CA GLN A 11 5.74 -25.74 -14.59
C GLN A 11 5.05 -24.45 -14.12
N LYS A 12 3.96 -24.53 -13.35
CA LYS A 12 3.35 -23.35 -12.70
C LYS A 12 2.63 -23.72 -11.40
N VAL A 13 3.37 -24.13 -10.38
CA VAL A 13 2.96 -23.95 -8.97
C VAL A 13 4.19 -24.03 -8.08
N THR A 14 5.15 -23.16 -8.34
CA THR A 14 6.20 -22.85 -7.37
C THR A 14 6.40 -21.36 -7.42
N THR A 15 6.47 -20.74 -6.23
CA THR A 15 6.84 -19.34 -5.92
C THR A 15 5.68 -18.45 -5.45
N THR A 16 5.23 -18.61 -4.20
CA THR A 16 4.56 -17.54 -3.44
C THR A 16 4.85 -17.69 -1.94
N ALA A 17 6.10 -17.54 -1.53
CA ALA A 17 6.47 -17.71 -0.11
C ALA A 17 7.63 -16.81 0.38
N TYR A 18 8.08 -15.80 -0.35
CA TYR A 18 9.31 -15.09 0.02
C TYR A 18 9.37 -13.57 -0.22
N ASN A 19 8.24 -12.84 -0.16
CA ASN A 19 8.24 -11.37 -0.29
C ASN A 19 7.24 -10.62 0.61
N ASN A 20 6.70 -11.24 1.68
CA ASN A 20 5.60 -10.64 2.45
C ASN A 20 6.06 -9.63 3.51
N ASN A 21 7.23 -9.83 4.14
CA ASN A 21 7.65 -9.00 5.29
C ASN A 21 7.83 -7.51 4.92
N ASN A 22 8.53 -7.19 3.83
CA ASN A 22 8.79 -5.79 3.46
C ASN A 22 7.53 -5.03 3.05
N GLN A 23 6.60 -5.72 2.37
CA GLN A 23 5.33 -5.12 1.95
C GLN A 23 4.43 -4.86 3.17
N GLU A 24 4.33 -5.85 4.07
CA GLU A 24 3.58 -5.75 5.32
C GLU A 24 4.16 -4.66 6.24
N ASP A 25 5.49 -4.55 6.35
CA ASP A 25 6.16 -3.52 7.14
C ASP A 25 5.86 -2.11 6.60
N MET A 26 5.93 -1.92 5.29
CA MET A 26 5.59 -0.63 4.66
C MET A 26 4.10 -0.29 4.84
N LEU A 27 3.20 -1.27 4.73
CA LEU A 27 1.78 -1.09 5.02
C LEU A 27 1.53 -0.71 6.47
N LEU A 28 2.24 -1.36 7.40
CA LEU A 28 2.12 -1.08 8.83
C LEU A 28 2.59 0.34 9.15
N GLU A 29 3.70 0.79 8.56
CA GLU A 29 4.19 2.16 8.72
C GLU A 29 3.17 3.18 8.19
N ILE A 30 2.58 2.92 7.03
CA ILE A 30 1.50 3.76 6.47
C ILE A 30 0.31 3.82 7.43
N GLN A 31 -0.14 2.69 7.97
CA GLN A 31 -1.25 2.63 8.91
C GLN A 31 -0.97 3.40 10.21
N GLN A 32 0.25 3.28 10.77
CA GLN A 32 0.67 4.01 11.95
C GLN A 32 0.65 5.53 11.71
N LEU A 33 1.17 5.97 10.57
CA LEU A 33 1.17 7.39 10.18
C LEU A 33 -0.26 7.91 9.96
N GLN A 34 -1.13 7.12 9.33
CA GLN A 34 -2.56 7.46 9.16
C GLN A 34 -3.27 7.60 10.50
N PHE A 35 -3.13 6.61 11.38
CA PHE A 35 -3.72 6.65 12.72
C PHE A 35 -3.25 7.89 13.47
N THR A 36 -1.95 8.16 13.47
CA THR A 36 -1.38 9.35 14.14
C THR A 36 -1.93 10.66 13.57
N ALA A 37 -2.07 10.76 12.25
CA ALA A 37 -2.63 11.96 11.60
C ALA A 37 -4.10 12.18 12.00
N ILE A 38 -4.91 11.12 12.04
CA ILE A 38 -6.32 11.17 12.44
C ILE A 38 -6.45 11.58 13.90
N GLU A 39 -5.69 10.94 14.80
CA GLU A 39 -5.73 11.24 16.23
C GLU A 39 -5.29 12.69 16.51
N LEU A 40 -4.24 13.17 15.85
CA LEU A 40 -3.80 14.57 16.00
C LEU A 40 -4.84 15.55 15.46
N ASN A 41 -5.50 15.23 14.34
CA ASN A 41 -6.57 16.07 13.82
C ASN A 41 -7.75 16.15 14.79
N LEU A 42 -8.20 15.01 15.32
CA LEU A 42 -9.27 14.95 16.32
C LEU A 42 -8.90 15.66 17.63
N TYR A 43 -7.64 15.53 18.07
CA TYR A 43 -7.15 16.25 19.25
C TYR A 43 -7.18 17.77 19.02
N LEU A 44 -6.73 18.24 17.85
CA LEU A 44 -6.70 19.66 17.49
C LEU A 44 -8.10 20.27 17.38
N ASP A 45 -9.15 19.50 17.07
CA ASP A 45 -10.54 19.98 17.10
C ASP A 45 -10.96 20.46 18.50
N THR A 46 -10.34 19.93 19.55
CA THR A 46 -10.59 20.31 20.95
C THR A 46 -9.51 21.24 21.52
N HIS A 47 -8.30 21.24 20.95
CA HIS A 47 -7.15 22.03 21.41
C HIS A 47 -6.49 22.79 20.22
N PRO A 48 -7.17 23.78 19.62
CA PRO A 48 -6.71 24.44 18.39
C PRO A 48 -5.42 25.26 18.58
N ASP A 49 -5.15 25.72 19.80
CA ASP A 49 -3.97 26.54 20.13
C ASP A 49 -2.74 25.70 20.51
N ASP A 50 -2.84 24.36 20.52
CA ASP A 50 -1.70 23.48 20.79
C ASP A 50 -0.73 23.45 19.61
N GLN A 51 0.26 24.34 19.68
CA GLN A 51 1.28 24.50 18.66
C GLN A 51 2.13 23.24 18.47
N GLN A 52 2.31 22.41 19.51
CA GLN A 52 3.09 21.18 19.39
C GLN A 52 2.32 20.14 18.58
N ALA A 53 1.04 19.93 18.89
CA ALA A 53 0.19 19.03 18.13
C ALA A 53 0.07 19.46 16.65
N LEU A 54 -0.01 20.77 16.40
CA LEU A 54 -0.05 21.32 15.04
C LEU A 54 1.25 21.07 14.27
N MET A 55 2.42 21.26 14.90
CA MET A 55 3.72 20.96 14.30
C MET A 55 3.86 19.46 13.99
N SER A 56 3.47 18.61 14.93
CA SER A 56 3.46 17.16 14.76
C SER A 56 2.58 16.75 13.58
N TYR A 57 1.35 17.27 13.50
CA TYR A 57 0.43 17.00 12.38
C TYR A 57 1.03 17.42 11.03
N ASN A 58 1.57 18.64 10.97
CA ASN A 58 2.21 19.17 9.77
C ASN A 58 3.46 18.38 9.35
N SER A 59 4.13 17.69 10.28
CA SER A 59 5.25 16.80 9.97
C SER A 59 4.80 15.41 9.51
N ILE A 60 3.71 14.88 10.07
CA ILE A 60 3.22 13.51 9.81
C ILE A 60 2.57 13.43 8.42
N VAL A 61 1.79 14.43 8.02
CA VAL A 61 1.05 14.41 6.74
C VAL A 61 1.97 14.27 5.52
N PRO A 62 3.09 15.02 5.39
CA PRO A 62 4.05 14.82 4.30
C PRO A 62 4.72 13.45 4.34
N GLN A 63 5.09 12.95 5.52
CA GLN A 63 5.69 11.62 5.68
C GLN A 63 4.74 10.53 5.22
N LEU A 64 3.46 10.61 5.59
CA LEU A 64 2.42 9.69 5.14
C LEU A 64 2.30 9.67 3.61
N LYS A 65 2.23 10.85 2.98
CA LYS A 65 2.17 10.96 1.52
C LYS A 65 3.38 10.34 0.84
N GLN A 66 4.57 10.56 1.38
CA GLN A 66 5.81 9.98 0.85
C GLN A 66 5.80 8.47 0.98
N ARG A 67 5.39 7.91 2.13
CA ARG A 67 5.33 6.45 2.33
C ARG A 67 4.33 5.78 1.40
N ILE A 68 3.14 6.36 1.22
CA ILE A 68 2.16 5.89 0.25
C ILE A 68 2.77 5.89 -1.15
N ALA A 69 3.40 6.98 -1.58
CA ALA A 69 4.01 7.06 -2.91
C ALA A 69 5.12 6.01 -3.11
N SER A 70 5.98 5.79 -2.10
CA SER A 70 7.01 4.75 -2.15
C SER A 70 6.40 3.34 -2.21
N TYR A 71 5.33 3.07 -1.48
CA TYR A 71 4.62 1.80 -1.56
C TYR A 71 4.01 1.59 -2.94
N GLU A 72 3.34 2.61 -3.48
CA GLU A 72 2.68 2.51 -4.78
C GLU A 72 3.66 2.31 -5.94
N GLN A 73 4.86 2.88 -5.85
CA GLN A 73 5.94 2.65 -6.81
C GLN A 73 6.44 1.20 -6.83
N LEU A 74 6.41 0.51 -5.68
CA LEU A 74 6.95 -0.84 -5.55
C LEU A 74 5.90 -1.94 -5.75
N TYR A 75 4.69 -1.72 -5.24
CA TYR A 75 3.65 -2.75 -5.14
C TYR A 75 2.38 -2.45 -5.94
N GLY A 76 2.27 -1.24 -6.52
CA GLY A 76 1.09 -0.79 -7.25
C GLY A 76 0.12 0.01 -6.38
N PRO A 77 -0.96 0.54 -6.98
CA PRO A 77 -1.86 1.50 -6.33
C PRO A 77 -2.46 0.93 -5.04
N LEU A 78 -2.32 1.67 -3.93
CA LEU A 78 -2.81 1.25 -2.62
C LEU A 78 -4.31 1.55 -2.46
N PHE A 79 -4.79 2.61 -3.11
CA PHE A 79 -6.18 3.06 -3.02
C PHE A 79 -6.93 2.91 -4.35
N HIS A 80 -8.13 2.32 -4.28
CA HIS A 80 -9.05 2.16 -5.42
C HIS A 80 -9.52 3.48 -6.03
N PHE A 81 -9.60 4.56 -5.25
CA PHE A 81 -10.16 5.84 -5.70
C PHE A 81 -9.40 7.04 -5.09
N GLY A 82 -9.23 8.09 -5.88
CA GLY A 82 -8.93 9.45 -5.41
C GLY A 82 -7.48 9.81 -5.08
N LEU A 83 -6.60 8.84 -4.81
CA LEU A 83 -5.21 9.11 -4.43
C LEU A 83 -4.14 8.62 -5.42
N SER A 84 -4.50 7.68 -6.30
CA SER A 84 -3.58 7.13 -7.29
C SER A 84 -4.22 7.13 -8.68
N THR A 85 -3.51 7.63 -9.69
CA THR A 85 -3.96 7.63 -11.09
C THR A 85 -3.40 6.40 -11.79
N SER A 86 -4.25 5.55 -12.36
CA SER A 86 -3.77 4.38 -13.12
C SER A 86 -3.05 4.88 -14.37
N GLN A 87 -1.74 4.72 -14.45
CA GLN A 87 -0.98 5.38 -15.51
C GLN A 87 -1.13 4.72 -16.88
N LEU A 88 -1.46 3.42 -17.02
CA LEU A 88 -1.63 2.80 -18.36
C LEU A 88 -2.35 1.43 -18.41
N SER A 89 -2.83 0.87 -17.29
CA SER A 89 -3.60 -0.39 -17.31
C SER A 89 -4.45 -0.54 -16.05
N TRP A 90 -5.60 -1.22 -16.17
CA TRP A 90 -6.48 -1.54 -15.05
C TRP A 90 -5.84 -2.66 -14.20
N GLN A 91 -4.95 -2.28 -13.28
CA GLN A 91 -4.12 -3.22 -12.52
C GLN A 91 -4.88 -3.99 -11.42
N TRP A 92 -6.12 -3.61 -11.11
CA TRP A 92 -6.98 -4.28 -10.11
C TRP A 92 -7.31 -5.74 -10.43
N ILE A 93 -7.19 -6.16 -11.69
CA ILE A 93 -7.49 -7.55 -12.10
C ILE A 93 -6.30 -8.49 -11.82
N ASN A 94 -5.09 -7.96 -11.64
CA ASN A 94 -3.87 -8.78 -11.65
C ASN A 94 -3.19 -8.97 -10.28
N SER A 95 -3.61 -8.24 -9.23
CA SER A 95 -3.05 -8.44 -7.89
C SER A 95 -3.93 -9.39 -7.08
N PRO A 96 -3.35 -10.42 -6.41
CA PRO A 96 -4.09 -11.15 -5.39
C PRO A 96 -4.52 -10.14 -4.35
N TRP A 97 -5.81 -10.19 -3.98
CA TRP A 97 -6.30 -9.43 -2.84
C TRP A 97 -5.40 -9.72 -1.63
N PRO A 98 -4.93 -8.67 -0.91
CA PRO A 98 -4.39 -8.85 0.43
C PRO A 98 -5.48 -9.36 1.39
#